data_AF-A0A317FFS5-F1
#
_entry.id   AF-A0A317FFS5-F1
#
_cell.length_a   1.000
_cell.length_b   1.000
_cell.length_c   1.000
_cell.angle_alpha   90.00
_cell.angle_beta   90.00
_cell.angle_gamma   90.00
#
_symmetry.space_group_name_H-M   'P 1'
#
loop_
_entity.id
_entity.type
_entity.pdbx_description
1 polymer ?
#
loop_
_entity_poly.entity_id
_entity_poly.type
_entity_poly.pdbx_seq_one_letter_code
_entity_poly.pdbx_strand_id
1 'polypeptide(L)'
;MAPAADRTALAWPRDLAAILLIIAGVLLFRSTSFVPAVVDTDEGLYMVQAREWLRGGWPLVAAWDMHPVGAPALFALAFLAFGVSVESARLLGVICVAATGCALFATARVAGAPRPVGVAAALLYAAQSVLLSGLSVNTELLIAPFITSAMAIGLAGFSRGLRTLAEAPGTGAIVAAGLLVGCALLVKQVVVPEGCLVFALLTFPALLRGALPWRRFLAYAALYAVLCAAPFVLMGLAYWVQGWLADYIDGSLMAPFRYSMERAPAQEAWRRIYSALLQLPFALALGLVALLFWRPRQVTEPLGLLTSAAFLWFIVASLAIAAPGFYFTHYFLLWLPPLSLLAAMGAWRLGHAVARPGLARPAFAGLVGVVAVDAWMSELYVRVDRGPSWIHPDPDPVRLVAARVAEAAGPDGDAFLANYHPSVYVLAGVRIATRFPFPPHLTGNFEDLSDTSTEAELARVLAGRPRVIVVDRGWMKNIRPAAAAQVQAAIDADYDLFAEVQERRGPVEIWRLRDAPAAPASTAPGTARPSAP
;
A
#
# COMPACT_ATOMS: atom_id res chain seq x y z
N MET A 1 43.52 23.50 9.95
CA MET A 1 42.92 22.22 9.50
C MET A 1 42.96 21.24 10.66
N ALA A 2 41.83 21.03 11.34
CA ALA A 2 41.70 19.97 12.34
C ALA A 2 41.10 18.72 11.65
N PRO A 3 41.47 17.49 12.05
CA PRO A 3 41.15 16.29 11.31
C PRO A 3 39.65 15.95 11.40
N ALA A 4 39.08 15.47 10.29
CA ALA A 4 37.67 15.15 10.11
C ALA A 4 37.18 13.88 10.85
N ALA A 5 37.96 13.34 11.79
CA ALA A 5 37.71 12.03 12.42
C ALA A 5 36.64 12.06 13.53
N ASP A 6 36.24 13.24 14.03
CA ASP A 6 35.40 13.34 15.24
C ASP A 6 33.91 13.67 14.95
N ARG A 7 33.53 13.88 13.68
CA ARG A 7 32.15 14.25 13.28
C ARG A 7 31.22 13.06 13.05
N THR A 8 31.75 11.85 12.91
CA THR A 8 30.97 10.63 12.59
C THR A 8 30.44 9.92 13.84
N ALA A 9 31.23 9.85 14.93
CA ALA A 9 30.84 9.18 16.16
C ALA A 9 29.69 9.88 16.91
N LEU A 10 29.67 11.22 16.94
CA LEU A 10 28.60 12.03 17.54
C LEU A 10 27.31 12.12 16.71
N ALA A 11 27.34 11.71 15.44
CA ALA A 11 26.17 11.72 14.56
C ALA A 11 25.26 10.50 14.82
N TRP A 12 25.85 9.35 15.16
CA TRP A 12 25.14 8.09 15.35
C TRP A 12 24.04 8.14 16.43
N PRO A 13 24.29 8.65 17.66
CA PRO A 13 23.26 8.69 18.70
C PRO A 13 22.07 9.59 18.33
N ARG A 14 22.33 10.68 17.62
CA ARG A 14 21.29 11.64 17.21
C ARG A 14 20.46 11.12 16.03
N ASP A 15 21.11 10.44 15.09
CA ASP A 15 20.41 9.81 13.97
C ASP A 15 19.60 8.59 14.47
N LEU A 16 20.11 7.84 15.45
CA LEU A 16 19.35 6.80 16.14
C LEU A 16 18.14 7.37 16.88
N ALA A 17 18.30 8.45 17.66
CA ALA A 17 17.18 9.09 18.34
C ALA A 17 16.11 9.60 17.35
N ALA A 18 16.53 10.13 16.20
CA ALA A 18 15.63 10.52 15.12
C ALA A 18 14.85 9.31 14.56
N ILE A 19 15.53 8.20 14.29
CA ILE A 19 14.91 6.96 13.82
C ILE A 19 13.91 6.41 14.85
N LEU A 20 14.29 6.37 16.13
CA LEU A 20 13.40 5.92 17.21
C LEU A 20 12.15 6.80 17.32
N LEU A 21 12.30 8.12 17.19
CA LEU A 21 11.18 9.06 17.18
C LEU A 21 10.26 8.82 15.97
N ILE A 22 10.83 8.53 14.79
CA ILE A 22 10.06 8.17 13.60
C ILE A 22 9.26 6.89 13.86
N ILE A 23 9.90 5.83 14.36
CA ILE A 23 9.25 4.56 14.65
C ILE A 23 8.13 4.75 15.68
N ALA A 24 8.38 5.51 16.75
CA ALA A 24 7.36 5.83 17.77
C ALA A 24 6.17 6.59 17.16
N GLY A 25 6.43 7.57 16.29
CA GLY A 25 5.39 8.29 15.56
C GLY A 25 4.57 7.38 14.65
N VAL A 26 5.21 6.48 13.91
CA VAL A 26 4.52 5.51 13.04
C VAL A 26 3.63 4.58 13.85
N LEU A 27 4.11 4.04 14.96
CA LEU A 27 3.32 3.18 15.86
C LEU A 27 2.11 3.94 16.41
N LEU A 28 2.30 5.19 16.85
CA LEU A 28 1.22 6.04 17.34
C LEU A 28 0.15 6.26 16.27
N PHE A 29 0.54 6.78 15.10
CA PHE A 29 -0.43 7.17 14.07
C PHE A 29 -1.15 5.96 13.47
N ARG A 30 -0.48 4.82 13.29
CA ARG A 30 -1.08 3.61 12.70
C ARG A 30 -1.76 2.70 13.72
N SER A 31 -1.76 3.04 15.01
CA SER A 31 -2.42 2.23 16.05
C SER A 31 -3.91 1.99 15.76
N THR A 32 -4.59 2.94 15.12
CA THR A 32 -6.00 2.84 14.71
C THR A 32 -6.25 1.77 13.64
N SER A 33 -5.21 1.32 12.93
CA SER A 33 -5.33 0.29 11.89
C SER A 33 -5.64 -1.10 12.44
N PHE A 34 -5.31 -1.36 13.71
CA PHE A 34 -5.51 -2.66 14.35
C PHE A 34 -6.93 -2.92 14.83
N VAL A 35 -7.80 -1.90 14.77
CA VAL A 35 -9.17 -1.99 15.29
C VAL A 35 -10.12 -2.68 14.32
N PRO A 36 -10.28 -2.18 13.07
CA PRO A 36 -11.20 -2.81 12.15
C PRO A 36 -10.61 -4.09 11.54
N ALA A 37 -11.45 -5.10 11.37
CA ALA A 37 -11.13 -6.26 10.56
C ALA A 37 -10.93 -5.91 9.08
N VAL A 38 -11.66 -4.90 8.60
CA VAL A 38 -11.56 -4.40 7.22
C VAL A 38 -11.44 -2.89 7.21
N VAL A 39 -10.36 -2.42 6.58
CA VAL A 39 -10.20 -1.02 6.19
C VAL A 39 -10.54 -0.83 4.73
N ASP A 40 -10.08 -1.74 3.88
CA ASP A 40 -10.25 -1.73 2.43
C ASP A 40 -10.38 -3.16 1.92
N THR A 41 -11.14 -3.36 0.84
CA THR A 41 -11.43 -4.71 0.31
C THR A 41 -10.21 -5.31 -0.40
N ASP A 42 -9.35 -4.50 -1.02
CA ASP A 42 -8.18 -4.97 -1.79
C ASP A 42 -7.16 -5.64 -0.87
N GLU A 43 -6.96 -5.08 0.32
CA GLU A 43 -6.13 -5.70 1.35
C GLU A 43 -6.60 -7.11 1.71
N GLY A 44 -7.92 -7.32 1.82
CA GLY A 44 -8.49 -8.63 2.04
C GLY A 44 -8.13 -9.63 0.93
N LEU A 45 -8.07 -9.18 -0.33
CA LEU A 45 -7.63 -10.00 -1.46
C LEU A 45 -6.16 -10.41 -1.30
N TYR A 46 -5.25 -9.47 -0.99
CA TYR A 46 -3.84 -9.80 -0.78
C TYR A 46 -3.63 -10.78 0.38
N MET A 47 -4.43 -10.66 1.45
CA MET A 47 -4.42 -11.62 2.56
C MET A 47 -4.86 -13.02 2.10
N VAL A 48 -5.90 -13.12 1.27
CA VAL A 48 -6.34 -14.42 0.72
C VAL A 48 -5.26 -15.02 -0.17
N GLN A 49 -4.72 -14.24 -1.11
CA GLN A 49 -3.64 -14.71 -1.99
C GLN A 49 -2.43 -15.21 -1.21
N ALA A 50 -1.99 -14.46 -0.20
CA ALA A 50 -0.87 -14.86 0.65
C ALA A 50 -1.16 -16.15 1.44
N ARG A 51 -2.36 -16.29 2.01
CA ARG A 51 -2.76 -17.51 2.74
C ARG A 51 -2.77 -18.72 1.81
N GLU A 52 -3.40 -18.60 0.65
CA GLU A 52 -3.43 -19.71 -0.31
C GLU A 52 -2.03 -20.07 -0.80
N TRP A 53 -1.16 -19.06 -0.97
CA TRP A 53 0.25 -19.30 -1.30
C TRP A 53 0.97 -20.13 -0.25
N LEU A 54 0.79 -19.80 1.03
CA LEU A 54 1.34 -20.60 2.13
C LEU A 54 0.74 -22.01 2.24
N ARG A 55 -0.44 -22.23 1.66
CA ARG A 55 -1.09 -23.56 1.54
C ARG A 55 -0.70 -24.31 0.26
N GLY A 56 0.19 -23.75 -0.56
CA GLY A 56 0.69 -24.35 -1.81
C GLY A 56 -0.02 -23.90 -3.09
N GLY A 57 -1.05 -23.06 -2.99
CA GLY A 57 -1.75 -22.49 -4.15
C GLY A 57 -1.08 -21.21 -4.65
N TRP A 58 -0.61 -21.17 -5.89
CA TRP A 58 0.10 -19.99 -6.41
C TRP A 58 -0.85 -18.79 -6.59
N PRO A 59 -0.40 -17.55 -6.30
CA PRO A 59 -1.13 -16.34 -6.69
C PRO A 59 -1.42 -16.34 -8.19
N LEU A 60 -2.46 -15.61 -8.63
CA LEU A 60 -2.94 -15.61 -10.02
C LEU A 60 -3.61 -16.93 -10.45
N VAL A 61 -3.21 -18.07 -9.89
CA VAL A 61 -3.78 -19.40 -10.22
C VAL A 61 -4.87 -19.78 -9.21
N ALA A 62 -4.49 -19.92 -7.93
CA ALA A 62 -5.40 -20.32 -6.86
C ALA A 62 -6.26 -19.16 -6.35
N ALA A 63 -5.71 -17.95 -6.36
CA ALA A 63 -6.39 -16.71 -6.00
C ALA A 63 -5.97 -15.60 -6.98
N TRP A 64 -6.81 -15.35 -7.97
CA TRP A 64 -6.57 -14.44 -9.07
C TRP A 64 -6.81 -12.99 -8.68
N ASP A 65 -5.91 -12.13 -9.14
CA ASP A 65 -5.95 -10.69 -9.09
C ASP A 65 -5.24 -10.15 -10.33
N MET A 66 -5.56 -8.92 -10.73
CA MET A 66 -4.85 -8.25 -11.82
C MET A 66 -3.52 -7.65 -11.37
N HIS A 67 -3.19 -7.63 -10.07
CA HIS A 67 -1.91 -7.07 -9.63
C HIS A 67 -0.78 -8.09 -9.75
N PRO A 68 0.44 -7.63 -10.10
CA PRO A 68 1.65 -8.45 -9.99
C PRO A 68 1.84 -9.06 -8.60
N VAL A 69 2.54 -10.19 -8.55
CA VAL A 69 2.61 -11.04 -7.34
C VAL A 69 3.42 -10.46 -6.16
N GLY A 70 4.01 -9.27 -6.30
CA GLY A 70 4.80 -8.65 -5.24
C GLY A 70 3.97 -8.31 -4.01
N ALA A 71 2.71 -7.90 -4.17
CA ALA A 71 1.81 -7.67 -3.04
C ALA A 71 1.55 -8.96 -2.23
N PRO A 72 1.05 -10.06 -2.82
CA PRO A 72 0.87 -11.30 -2.08
C PRO A 72 2.19 -11.88 -1.54
N ALA A 73 3.34 -11.64 -2.18
CA ALA A 73 4.64 -12.08 -1.65
C ALA A 73 4.99 -11.38 -0.33
N LEU A 74 4.79 -10.07 -0.24
CA LEU A 74 5.06 -9.31 0.99
C LEU A 74 4.09 -9.71 2.11
N PHE A 75 2.81 -9.94 1.79
CA PHE A 75 1.85 -10.47 2.76
C PHE A 75 2.21 -11.89 3.21
N ALA A 76 2.64 -12.76 2.31
CA ALA A 76 3.05 -14.13 2.64
C ALA A 76 4.27 -14.13 3.57
N LEU A 77 5.25 -13.25 3.34
CA LEU A 77 6.39 -13.07 4.24
C LEU A 77 5.95 -12.57 5.62
N ALA A 78 5.01 -11.63 5.69
CA ALA A 78 4.45 -11.16 6.95
C ALA A 78 3.69 -12.28 7.68
N PHE A 79 2.92 -13.09 6.97
CA PHE A 79 2.18 -14.22 7.54
C PHE A 79 3.11 -15.36 8.01
N LEU A 80 4.23 -15.59 7.32
CA LEU A 80 5.27 -16.50 7.80
C LEU A 80 5.92 -16.02 9.10
N ALA A 81 6.14 -14.70 9.23
CA ALA A 81 6.81 -14.13 10.39
C ALA A 81 5.89 -13.97 11.62
N PHE A 82 4.62 -13.62 11.40
CA PHE A 82 3.70 -13.17 12.46
C PHE A 82 2.40 -13.98 12.55
N GLY A 83 2.21 -14.97 11.67
CA GLY A 83 0.99 -15.76 11.56
C GLY A 83 -0.04 -15.17 10.59
N VAL A 84 -1.00 -15.99 10.16
CA VAL A 84 -2.07 -15.58 9.25
C VAL A 84 -3.15 -14.83 10.03
N SER A 85 -3.16 -13.51 9.95
CA SER A 85 -4.13 -12.67 10.66
C SER A 85 -4.24 -11.26 10.05
N VAL A 86 -5.27 -10.51 10.44
CA VAL A 86 -5.39 -9.08 10.08
C VAL A 86 -4.26 -8.28 10.71
N GLU A 87 -3.90 -8.61 11.95
CA GLU A 87 -2.88 -7.92 12.73
C GLU A 87 -1.49 -8.04 12.07
N SER A 88 -1.18 -9.19 11.46
CA SER A 88 0.04 -9.39 10.67
C SER A 88 0.07 -8.50 9.42
N ALA A 89 -1.07 -8.34 8.74
CA ALA A 89 -1.20 -7.40 7.64
C ALA A 89 -0.98 -5.95 8.12
N ARG A 90 -1.56 -5.55 9.26
CA ARG A 90 -1.33 -4.22 9.84
C ARG A 90 0.12 -3.98 10.20
N LEU A 91 0.80 -4.99 10.76
CA LEU A 91 2.21 -4.91 11.09
C LEU A 91 3.08 -4.73 9.84
N LEU A 92 2.75 -5.40 8.72
CA LEU A 92 3.40 -5.13 7.43
C LEU A 92 3.24 -3.66 7.03
N GLY A 93 2.06 -3.08 7.17
CA GLY A 93 1.82 -1.66 6.94
C GLY A 93 2.68 -0.75 7.82
N VAL A 94 2.81 -1.06 9.11
CA VAL A 94 3.70 -0.35 10.04
C VAL A 94 5.14 -0.42 9.58
N ILE A 95 5.62 -1.59 9.15
CA ILE A 95 6.98 -1.79 8.63
C ILE A 95 7.21 -0.96 7.36
N CYS A 96 6.29 -0.99 6.40
CA CYS A 96 6.38 -0.22 5.17
C CYS A 96 6.42 1.30 5.43
N VAL A 97 5.59 1.79 6.36
CA VAL A 97 5.56 3.22 6.71
C VAL A 97 6.81 3.64 7.47
N ALA A 98 7.31 2.82 8.40
CA ALA A 98 8.55 3.09 9.11
C ALA A 98 9.76 3.10 8.17
N ALA A 99 9.86 2.13 7.26
CA ALA A 99 10.91 2.07 6.25
C ALA A 99 10.86 3.28 5.31
N THR A 100 9.67 3.69 4.86
CA THR A 100 9.48 4.90 4.05
C THR A 100 9.88 6.16 4.81
N GLY A 101 9.45 6.30 6.08
CA GLY A 101 9.84 7.42 6.93
C GLY A 101 11.36 7.52 7.14
N CYS A 102 12.02 6.38 7.37
CA CYS A 102 13.48 6.32 7.46
C CYS A 102 14.15 6.72 6.13
N ALA A 103 13.60 6.30 4.99
CA ALA A 103 14.10 6.67 3.67
C ALA A 103 13.88 8.16 3.37
N LEU A 104 12.78 8.78 3.81
CA LEU A 104 12.56 10.23 3.73
C LEU A 104 13.56 11.00 4.60
N PHE A 105 13.81 10.53 5.82
CA PHE A 105 14.86 11.08 6.67
C PHE A 105 16.22 10.99 5.97
N ALA A 106 16.58 9.83 5.42
CA ALA A 106 17.82 9.63 4.66
C ALA A 106 17.90 10.58 3.44
N THR A 107 16.80 10.76 2.69
CA THR A 107 16.71 11.67 1.55
C THR A 107 17.06 13.11 1.96
N ALA A 108 16.47 13.59 3.06
CA ALA A 108 16.80 14.92 3.59
C ALA A 108 18.26 15.01 4.06
N ARG A 109 18.79 13.95 4.70
CA ARG A 109 20.19 13.90 5.15
C ARG A 109 21.17 13.95 3.97
N VAL A 110 20.89 13.21 2.91
CA VAL A 110 21.68 13.18 1.67
C VAL A 110 21.69 14.53 0.98
N ALA A 111 20.56 15.24 0.96
CA ALA A 111 20.50 16.61 0.46
C ALA A 111 21.32 17.61 1.31
N GLY A 112 21.76 17.21 2.51
CA GLY A 112 22.43 18.07 3.48
C GLY A 112 21.47 18.92 4.31
N ALA A 113 20.16 18.65 4.27
CA ALA A 113 19.16 19.41 5.00
C ALA A 113 19.29 19.21 6.52
N PRO A 114 18.80 20.17 7.33
CA PRO A 114 18.77 20.03 8.78
C PRO A 114 18.02 18.76 9.21
N ARG A 115 18.55 18.02 10.19
CA ARG A 115 17.93 16.80 10.74
C ARG A 115 16.44 16.95 11.07
N PRO A 116 15.98 18.06 11.71
CA PRO A 116 14.57 18.22 12.03
C PRO A 116 13.66 18.23 10.79
N VAL A 117 14.16 18.67 9.62
CA VAL A 117 13.39 18.63 8.37
C VAL A 117 13.16 17.18 7.91
N GLY A 118 14.17 16.32 8.01
CA GLY A 118 14.03 14.90 7.68
C GLY A 118 13.08 14.18 8.64
N VAL A 119 13.19 14.45 9.95
CA VAL A 119 12.28 13.89 10.97
C VAL A 119 10.85 14.38 10.71
N ALA A 120 10.66 15.66 10.44
CA ALA A 120 9.35 16.20 10.13
C ALA A 120 8.75 15.58 8.86
N ALA A 121 9.53 15.39 7.79
CA ALA A 121 9.03 14.72 6.59
C ALA A 121 8.56 13.30 6.89
N ALA A 122 9.31 12.55 7.70
CA ALA A 122 8.94 11.20 8.12
C ALA A 122 7.67 11.17 8.98
N LEU A 123 7.54 12.07 9.96
CA LEU A 123 6.36 12.17 10.82
C LEU A 123 5.12 12.65 10.06
N LEU A 124 5.27 13.61 9.15
CA LEU A 124 4.21 14.09 8.28
C LEU A 124 3.73 12.99 7.33
N TYR A 125 4.65 12.20 6.77
CA TYR A 125 4.30 11.04 5.95
C TYR A 125 3.54 10.01 6.79
N ALA A 126 4.04 9.65 7.98
CA ALA A 126 3.40 8.69 8.87
C ALA A 126 1.97 9.12 9.23
N ALA A 127 1.79 10.39 9.64
CA ALA A 127 0.50 10.94 10.02
C ALA A 127 -0.47 11.05 8.84
N GLN A 128 -0.02 11.44 7.65
CA GLN A 128 -0.89 11.53 6.47
C GLN A 128 -1.15 10.17 5.83
N SER A 129 -0.30 9.16 6.05
CA SER A 129 -0.48 7.81 5.49
C SER A 129 -1.71 7.09 6.00
N VAL A 130 -2.36 7.57 7.06
CA VAL A 130 -3.64 7.00 7.55
C VAL A 130 -4.86 7.58 6.82
N LEU A 131 -4.67 8.68 6.09
CA LEU A 131 -5.66 9.25 5.18
C LEU A 131 -5.60 8.56 3.82
N LEU A 132 -6.43 8.99 2.88
CA LEU A 132 -6.44 8.51 1.50
C LEU A 132 -6.60 6.98 1.39
N SER A 133 -7.33 6.38 2.31
CA SER A 133 -7.43 4.92 2.50
C SER A 133 -6.10 4.21 2.86
N GLY A 134 -5.00 4.92 3.12
CA GLY A 134 -3.69 4.31 3.43
C GLY A 134 -3.54 3.67 4.82
N LEU A 135 -4.62 3.66 5.59
CA LEU A 135 -4.70 2.80 6.76
C LEU A 135 -4.68 1.31 6.34
N SER A 136 -5.19 0.97 5.15
CA SER A 136 -5.02 -0.36 4.55
C SER A 136 -3.63 -0.51 3.95
N VAL A 137 -3.16 -1.74 3.89
CA VAL A 137 -1.86 -2.10 3.31
C VAL A 137 -2.05 -2.42 1.83
N ASN A 138 -2.41 -1.38 1.07
CA ASN A 138 -2.55 -1.45 -0.37
C ASN A 138 -1.20 -1.32 -1.09
N THR A 139 -1.19 -1.63 -2.38
CA THR A 139 0.00 -1.66 -3.22
C THR A 139 0.87 -0.39 -3.13
N GLU A 140 0.25 0.77 -3.01
CA GLU A 140 0.91 2.07 -2.93
C GLU A 140 1.72 2.24 -1.64
N LEU A 141 1.25 1.64 -0.55
CA LEU A 141 1.98 1.60 0.72
C LEU A 141 3.15 0.60 0.64
N LEU A 142 2.96 -0.52 -0.07
CA LEU A 142 3.98 -1.56 -0.26
C LEU A 142 5.13 -1.12 -1.17
N ILE A 143 4.87 -0.32 -2.21
CA ILE A 143 5.92 0.23 -3.10
C ILE A 143 6.70 1.39 -2.46
N ALA A 144 6.07 2.15 -1.56
CA ALA A 144 6.63 3.36 -0.97
C ALA A 144 8.05 3.20 -0.37
N PRO A 145 8.37 2.16 0.43
CA PRO A 145 9.70 2.01 1.01
C PRO A 145 10.77 1.79 -0.07
N PHE A 146 10.44 1.07 -1.14
CA PHE A 146 11.37 0.80 -2.24
C PHE A 146 11.66 2.06 -3.06
N ILE A 147 10.61 2.75 -3.51
CA ILE A 147 10.76 3.95 -4.35
C ILE A 147 11.39 5.09 -3.57
N THR A 148 11.02 5.30 -2.31
CA THR A 148 11.62 6.36 -1.49
C THR A 148 13.10 6.10 -1.22
N SER A 149 13.48 4.84 -0.98
CA SER A 149 14.89 4.46 -0.81
C SER A 149 15.68 4.64 -2.11
N ALA A 150 15.10 4.26 -3.26
CA ALA A 150 15.71 4.49 -4.56
C ALA A 150 15.86 5.99 -4.86
N MET A 151 14.87 6.81 -4.49
CA MET A 151 14.93 8.27 -4.63
C MET A 151 16.02 8.90 -3.78
N ALA A 152 16.24 8.39 -2.55
CA ALA A 152 17.37 8.80 -1.70
C ALA A 152 18.72 8.52 -2.39
N ILE A 153 18.87 7.35 -3.03
CA ILE A 153 20.07 6.99 -3.80
C ILE A 153 20.22 7.90 -5.03
N GLY A 154 19.14 8.12 -5.78
CA GLY A 154 19.12 9.02 -6.94
C GLY A 154 19.55 10.44 -6.55
N LEU A 155 19.02 10.97 -5.45
CA LEU A 155 19.38 12.29 -4.93
C LEU A 155 20.84 12.35 -4.44
N ALA A 156 21.38 11.25 -3.90
CA ALA A 156 22.80 11.17 -3.53
C ALA A 156 23.71 11.27 -4.76
N GLY A 157 23.35 10.58 -5.83
CA GLY A 157 24.00 10.71 -7.13
C GLY A 157 23.91 12.12 -7.68
N PHE A 158 22.71 12.71 -7.62
CA PHE A 158 22.47 14.08 -8.08
C PHE A 158 23.35 15.09 -7.35
N SER A 159 23.37 15.02 -6.01
CA SER A 159 24.20 15.87 -5.15
C SER A 159 25.69 15.75 -5.49
N ARG A 160 26.19 14.52 -5.71
CA ARG A 160 27.59 14.27 -6.11
C ARG A 160 27.91 14.82 -7.49
N GLY A 161 26.98 14.70 -8.44
CA GLY A 161 27.14 15.25 -9.78
C GLY A 161 27.10 16.79 -9.81
N LEU A 162 26.47 17.44 -8.83
CA LEU A 162 26.47 18.91 -8.72
C LEU A 162 27.68 19.52 -8.01
N ARG A 163 28.57 18.71 -7.44
CA ARG A 163 29.80 19.20 -6.77
C ARG A 163 30.72 19.91 -7.76
N THR A 164 31.61 20.76 -7.23
CA THR A 164 32.64 21.48 -8.01
C THR A 164 33.45 20.50 -8.87
N LEU A 165 33.86 19.39 -8.27
CA LEU A 165 34.37 18.22 -8.97
C LEU A 165 33.22 17.21 -9.07
N ALA A 166 32.57 17.17 -10.23
CA ALA A 166 31.46 16.26 -10.47
C ALA A 166 31.95 14.81 -10.43
N GLU A 167 31.21 13.95 -9.73
CA GLU A 167 31.55 12.53 -9.58
C GLU A 167 30.49 11.66 -10.26
N ALA A 168 30.92 10.66 -11.03
CA ALA A 168 30.03 9.66 -11.59
C ALA A 168 29.46 8.73 -10.50
N PRO A 169 28.23 8.20 -10.67
CA PRO A 169 27.71 7.21 -9.75
C PRO A 169 28.53 5.92 -9.82
N GLY A 170 28.77 5.32 -8.65
CA GLY A 170 29.36 3.99 -8.56
C GLY A 170 28.38 2.91 -9.01
N THR A 171 28.89 1.79 -9.53
CA THR A 171 28.07 0.67 -9.99
C THR A 171 27.13 0.15 -8.91
N GLY A 172 27.58 0.11 -7.64
CA GLY A 172 26.73 -0.30 -6.51
C GLY A 172 25.48 0.55 -6.32
N ALA A 173 25.53 1.85 -6.63
CA ALA A 173 24.34 2.72 -6.56
C ALA A 173 23.34 2.40 -7.68
N ILE A 174 23.83 2.10 -8.89
CA ILE A 174 23.00 1.63 -10.01
C ILE A 174 22.35 0.30 -9.66
N VAL A 175 23.11 -0.61 -9.05
CA VAL A 175 22.62 -1.93 -8.63
C VAL A 175 21.51 -1.80 -7.59
N ALA A 176 21.78 -1.08 -6.51
CA ALA A 176 20.82 -0.89 -5.43
C ALA A 176 19.54 -0.18 -5.90
N ALA A 177 19.67 0.90 -6.68
CA ALA A 177 18.52 1.63 -7.21
C ALA A 177 17.68 0.76 -8.16
N GLY A 178 18.32 0.02 -9.08
CA GLY A 178 17.63 -0.86 -10.04
C GLY A 178 16.87 -1.99 -9.36
N LEU A 179 17.47 -2.64 -8.35
CA LEU A 179 16.80 -3.70 -7.59
C LEU A 179 15.63 -3.18 -6.76
N LEU A 180 15.76 -2.02 -6.11
CA LEU A 180 14.66 -1.41 -5.35
C LEU A 180 13.49 -1.07 -6.29
N VAL A 181 13.76 -0.45 -7.43
CA VAL A 181 12.72 -0.14 -8.43
C VAL A 181 12.13 -1.43 -9.00
N GLY A 182 12.94 -2.46 -9.24
CA GLY A 182 12.44 -3.77 -9.67
C GLY A 182 11.50 -4.44 -8.67
N CYS A 183 11.81 -4.36 -7.36
CA CYS A 183 10.91 -4.84 -6.32
C CYS A 183 9.59 -4.06 -6.31
N ALA A 184 9.63 -2.74 -6.52
CA ALA A 184 8.42 -1.92 -6.62
C ALA A 184 7.59 -2.29 -7.87
N LEU A 185 8.23 -2.52 -9.02
CA LEU A 185 7.57 -2.96 -10.25
C LEU A 185 6.92 -4.34 -10.12
N LEU A 186 7.52 -5.24 -9.33
CA LEU A 186 6.93 -6.53 -9.00
C LEU A 186 5.67 -6.41 -8.13
N VAL A 187 5.48 -5.30 -7.41
CA VAL A 187 4.23 -5.01 -6.67
C VAL A 187 3.22 -4.30 -7.57
N LYS A 188 3.62 -3.22 -8.24
CA LYS A 188 2.75 -2.46 -9.15
C LYS A 188 3.56 -1.65 -10.16
N GLN A 189 3.17 -1.72 -11.43
CA GLN A 189 3.90 -1.10 -12.55
C GLN A 189 3.76 0.43 -12.61
N VAL A 190 2.85 1.02 -11.84
CA VAL A 190 2.60 2.47 -11.81
C VAL A 190 3.84 3.30 -11.48
N VAL A 191 4.86 2.69 -10.87
CA VAL A 191 6.13 3.32 -10.47
C VAL A 191 7.13 3.54 -11.61
N VAL A 192 6.86 3.11 -12.84
CA VAL A 192 7.79 3.29 -13.98
C VAL A 192 8.27 4.75 -14.12
N PRO A 193 7.41 5.79 -14.08
CA PRO A 193 7.86 7.17 -14.18
C PRO A 193 8.82 7.57 -13.04
N GLU A 194 8.55 7.12 -11.81
CA GLU A 194 9.41 7.37 -10.65
C GLU A 194 10.76 6.64 -10.78
N GLY A 195 10.75 5.41 -11.29
CA GLY A 195 11.97 4.65 -11.58
C GLY A 195 12.84 5.31 -12.65
N CYS A 196 12.23 5.93 -13.67
CA CYS A 196 12.95 6.75 -14.64
C CYS A 196 13.56 8.00 -14.00
N LEU A 197 12.81 8.67 -13.11
CA LEU A 197 13.31 9.82 -12.36
C LEU A 197 14.51 9.46 -11.48
N VAL A 198 14.46 8.33 -10.77
CA VAL A 198 15.59 7.82 -9.97
C VAL A 198 16.85 7.70 -10.82
N PHE A 199 16.77 7.04 -11.98
CA PHE A 199 17.92 6.89 -12.87
C PHE A 199 18.43 8.23 -13.42
N ALA A 200 17.52 9.13 -13.79
CA ALA A 200 17.86 10.46 -14.26
C ALA A 200 18.60 11.28 -13.19
N LEU A 201 18.08 11.30 -11.94
CA LEU A 201 18.73 11.97 -10.82
C LEU A 201 20.13 11.39 -10.55
N LEU A 202 20.26 10.07 -10.64
CA LEU A 202 21.50 9.35 -10.36
C LEU A 202 22.60 9.64 -11.40
N THR A 203 22.25 9.86 -12.67
CA THR A 203 23.22 9.84 -13.79
C THR A 203 23.34 11.14 -14.56
N PHE A 204 22.26 11.90 -14.76
CA PHE A 204 22.26 13.05 -15.67
C PHE A 204 23.19 14.19 -15.22
N PRO A 205 23.26 14.57 -13.93
CA PRO A 205 24.17 15.64 -13.52
C PRO A 205 25.64 15.32 -13.83
N ALA A 206 26.06 14.07 -13.60
CA ALA A 206 27.42 13.62 -13.92
C ALA A 206 27.65 13.53 -15.45
N LEU A 207 26.64 13.10 -16.21
CA LEU A 207 26.69 13.06 -17.67
C LEU A 207 26.83 14.46 -18.28
N LEU A 208 25.96 15.39 -17.88
CA LEU A 208 25.93 16.77 -18.38
C LEU A 208 27.20 17.55 -18.04
N ARG A 209 27.89 17.19 -16.95
CA ARG A 209 29.17 17.79 -16.55
C ARG A 209 30.40 17.03 -17.05
N GLY A 210 30.21 16.00 -17.88
CA GLY A 210 31.30 15.22 -18.47
C GLY A 210 32.01 14.25 -17.52
N ALA A 211 31.57 14.12 -16.28
CA ALA A 211 32.13 13.17 -15.31
C ALA A 211 31.73 11.71 -15.60
N LEU A 212 30.61 11.51 -16.30
CA LEU A 212 30.14 10.20 -16.76
C LEU A 212 30.19 10.14 -18.29
N PRO A 213 31.12 9.34 -18.89
CA PRO A 213 31.17 9.16 -20.34
C PRO A 213 29.90 8.50 -20.88
N TRP A 214 29.44 8.91 -22.08
CA TRP A 214 28.18 8.40 -22.68
C TRP A 214 28.15 6.88 -22.84
N ARG A 215 29.28 6.23 -23.16
CA ARG A 215 29.37 4.75 -23.26
C ARG A 215 29.06 4.08 -21.93
N ARG A 216 29.59 4.64 -20.83
CA ARG A 216 29.34 4.14 -19.47
C ARG A 216 27.91 4.46 -19.02
N PHE A 217 27.36 5.59 -19.42
CA PHE A 217 25.95 5.91 -19.23
C PHE A 217 25.03 4.86 -19.89
N LEU A 218 25.29 4.48 -21.14
CA LEU A 218 24.51 3.42 -21.81
C LEU A 218 24.66 2.06 -21.12
N ALA A 219 25.87 1.70 -20.68
CA ALA A 219 26.10 0.48 -19.91
C ALA A 219 25.33 0.50 -18.58
N TYR A 220 25.28 1.64 -17.90
CA TYR A 220 24.47 1.83 -16.70
C TYR A 220 22.97 1.80 -16.97
N ALA A 221 22.50 2.36 -18.09
CA ALA A 221 21.11 2.30 -18.49
C ALA A 221 20.69 0.84 -18.75
N ALA A 222 21.51 0.07 -19.48
CA ALA A 222 21.27 -1.35 -19.72
C ALA A 222 21.27 -2.15 -18.41
N LEU A 223 22.27 -1.95 -17.54
CA LEU A 223 22.34 -2.61 -16.24
C LEU A 223 21.12 -2.28 -15.37
N TYR A 224 20.75 -1.00 -15.29
CA TYR A 224 19.59 -0.55 -14.52
C TYR A 224 18.29 -1.18 -15.04
N ALA A 225 18.08 -1.18 -16.36
CA ALA A 225 16.91 -1.80 -16.98
C ALA A 225 16.82 -3.31 -16.68
N VAL A 226 17.94 -4.04 -16.79
CA VAL A 226 18.00 -5.47 -16.44
C VAL A 226 17.65 -5.70 -14.98
N LEU A 227 18.16 -4.87 -14.06
CA LEU A 227 17.89 -5.01 -12.63
C LEU A 227 16.45 -4.62 -12.25
N CYS A 228 15.88 -3.62 -12.91
CA CYS A 228 14.46 -3.29 -12.76
C CYS A 228 13.57 -4.45 -13.25
N ALA A 229 13.95 -5.12 -14.34
CA ALA A 229 13.21 -6.26 -14.86
C ALA A 229 13.46 -7.56 -14.06
N ALA A 230 14.59 -7.67 -13.35
CA ALA A 230 15.04 -8.93 -12.76
C ALA A 230 14.03 -9.56 -11.78
N PRO A 231 13.45 -8.84 -10.78
CA PRO A 231 12.47 -9.45 -9.88
C PRO A 231 11.23 -9.99 -10.60
N PHE A 232 10.77 -9.28 -11.63
CA PHE A 232 9.67 -9.71 -12.49
C PHE A 232 10.04 -10.97 -13.28
N VAL A 233 11.17 -10.96 -13.98
CA VAL A 233 11.64 -12.10 -14.79
C VAL A 233 11.89 -13.34 -13.92
N LEU A 234 12.50 -13.19 -12.74
CA LEU A 234 12.76 -14.30 -11.82
C LEU A 234 11.45 -14.95 -11.36
N MET A 235 10.43 -14.14 -11.10
CA MET A 235 9.12 -14.68 -10.77
C MET A 235 8.47 -15.38 -11.96
N GLY A 236 8.55 -14.80 -13.17
CA GLY A 236 8.07 -15.46 -14.38
C GLY A 236 8.75 -16.81 -14.63
N LEU A 237 10.05 -16.92 -14.36
CA LEU A 237 10.77 -18.20 -14.40
C LEU A 237 10.24 -19.19 -13.35
N ALA A 238 9.91 -18.74 -12.14
CA ALA A 238 9.30 -19.59 -11.12
C ALA A 238 7.93 -20.12 -11.58
N TYR A 239 7.08 -19.27 -12.16
CA TYR A 239 5.80 -19.69 -12.74
C TYR A 239 5.98 -20.63 -13.94
N TRP A 240 6.99 -20.41 -14.77
CA TRP A 240 7.31 -21.30 -15.89
C TRP A 240 7.69 -22.70 -15.44
N VAL A 241 8.55 -22.82 -14.42
CA VAL A 241 8.92 -24.12 -13.83
C VAL A 241 7.70 -24.87 -13.29
N GLN A 242 6.67 -24.14 -12.82
CA GLN A 242 5.44 -24.72 -12.29
C GLN A 242 4.36 -24.97 -13.36
N GLY A 243 4.59 -24.58 -14.62
CA GLY A 243 3.63 -24.73 -15.71
C GLY A 243 2.59 -23.60 -15.82
N TRP A 244 2.72 -22.52 -15.05
CA TRP A 244 1.75 -21.42 -14.93
C TRP A 244 2.23 -20.11 -15.58
N LEU A 245 3.14 -20.18 -16.55
CA LEU A 245 3.65 -18.97 -17.21
C LEU A 245 2.55 -18.17 -17.89
N ALA A 246 1.54 -18.82 -18.47
CA ALA A 246 0.41 -18.16 -19.11
C ALA A 246 -0.37 -17.29 -18.10
N ASP A 247 -0.78 -17.86 -16.96
CA ASP A 247 -1.46 -17.12 -15.89
C ASP A 247 -0.62 -15.96 -15.34
N TYR A 248 0.71 -16.15 -15.25
CA TYR A 248 1.61 -15.08 -14.81
C TYR A 248 1.62 -13.91 -15.79
N ILE A 249 1.74 -14.18 -17.09
CA ILE A 249 1.75 -13.15 -18.13
C ILE A 249 0.38 -12.46 -18.21
N ASP A 250 -0.71 -13.24 -18.17
CA ASP A 250 -2.06 -12.69 -18.18
C ASP A 250 -2.29 -11.79 -16.96
N GLY A 251 -2.18 -12.35 -15.75
CA GLY A 251 -2.49 -11.64 -14.51
C GLY A 251 -1.51 -10.49 -14.18
N SER A 252 -0.21 -10.65 -14.44
CA SER A 252 0.79 -9.62 -14.05
C SER A 252 1.11 -8.59 -15.12
N LEU A 253 0.76 -8.83 -16.41
CA LEU A 253 1.02 -7.87 -17.50
C LEU A 253 -0.25 -7.51 -18.28
N MET A 254 -0.97 -8.51 -18.80
CA MET A 254 -2.06 -8.25 -19.74
C MET A 254 -3.29 -7.67 -19.04
N ALA A 255 -3.67 -8.20 -17.87
CA ALA A 255 -4.80 -7.70 -17.09
C ALA A 255 -4.60 -6.23 -16.63
N PRO A 256 -3.45 -5.83 -16.05
CA PRO A 256 -3.16 -4.41 -15.81
C PRO A 256 -3.24 -3.54 -17.06
N PHE A 257 -2.77 -4.07 -18.20
CA PHE A 257 -2.80 -3.35 -19.46
C PHE A 257 -4.25 -3.13 -19.93
N ARG A 258 -5.08 -4.17 -19.97
CA ARG A 258 -6.52 -4.09 -20.26
C ARG A 258 -7.21 -3.09 -19.33
N TYR A 259 -6.95 -3.21 -18.03
CA TYR A 259 -7.47 -2.30 -17.01
C TYR A 259 -7.09 -0.83 -17.30
N SER A 260 -5.86 -0.54 -17.73
CA SER A 260 -5.41 0.83 -18.03
C SER A 260 -6.03 1.45 -19.29
N MET A 261 -6.61 0.63 -20.16
CA MET A 261 -7.33 1.09 -21.36
C MET A 261 -8.72 1.62 -21.00
N GLU A 262 -9.28 1.18 -19.87
CA GLU A 262 -10.49 1.74 -19.30
C GLU A 262 -10.20 3.03 -18.52
N ARG A 263 -11.22 3.87 -18.38
CA ARG A 263 -11.11 5.16 -17.67
C ARG A 263 -12.37 5.40 -16.84
N ALA A 264 -12.18 5.96 -15.65
CA ALA A 264 -13.31 6.49 -14.91
C ALA A 264 -13.96 7.66 -15.69
N PRO A 265 -15.29 7.82 -15.61
CA PRO A 265 -15.97 9.01 -16.14
C PRO A 265 -15.34 10.28 -15.57
N ALA A 266 -15.24 11.34 -16.38
CA ALA A 266 -14.54 12.57 -16.00
C ALA A 266 -15.07 13.19 -14.69
N GLN A 267 -16.39 13.18 -14.48
CA GLN A 267 -17.01 13.66 -13.24
C GLN A 267 -16.54 12.88 -12.01
N GLU A 268 -16.46 11.55 -12.12
CA GLU A 268 -16.03 10.67 -11.05
C GLU A 268 -14.52 10.84 -10.78
N ALA A 269 -13.70 10.95 -11.83
CA ALA A 269 -12.29 11.28 -11.71
C ALA A 269 -12.08 12.62 -10.97
N TRP A 270 -12.79 13.68 -11.37
CA TRP A 270 -12.71 14.98 -10.71
C TRP A 270 -13.14 14.93 -9.25
N ARG A 271 -14.23 14.21 -8.94
CA ARG A 271 -14.70 14.01 -7.57
C ARG A 271 -13.64 13.35 -6.70
N ARG A 272 -12.95 12.33 -7.22
CA ARG A 272 -11.88 11.62 -6.51
C ARG A 272 -10.63 12.47 -6.33
N ILE A 273 -10.18 13.19 -7.37
CA ILE A 273 -9.06 14.15 -7.28
C ILE A 273 -9.36 15.22 -6.23
N TYR A 274 -10.54 15.83 -6.29
CA TYR A 274 -10.96 16.86 -5.33
C TYR A 274 -11.03 16.30 -3.90
N SER A 275 -11.57 15.10 -3.72
CA SER A 275 -11.59 14.41 -2.43
C SER A 275 -10.20 14.15 -1.88
N ALA A 276 -9.21 13.82 -2.72
CA ALA A 276 -7.82 13.65 -2.28
C ALA A 276 -7.18 14.99 -1.87
N LEU A 277 -7.43 16.07 -2.62
CA LEU A 277 -6.94 17.41 -2.29
C LEU A 277 -7.49 17.92 -0.95
N LEU A 278 -8.79 17.70 -0.69
CA LEU A 278 -9.44 18.08 0.56
C LEU A 278 -8.95 17.31 1.79
N GLN A 279 -8.32 16.15 1.60
CA GLN A 279 -7.72 15.39 2.71
C GLN A 279 -6.31 15.90 3.07
N LEU A 280 -5.67 16.71 2.23
CA LEU A 280 -4.29 17.15 2.42
C LEU A 280 -4.11 18.69 2.42
N PRO A 281 -5.06 19.51 2.89
CA PRO A 281 -5.03 20.97 2.67
C PRO A 281 -3.80 21.63 3.31
N PHE A 282 -3.46 21.26 4.54
CA PHE A 282 -2.33 21.87 5.25
C PHE A 282 -0.97 21.42 4.70
N ALA A 283 -0.84 20.15 4.30
CA ALA A 283 0.38 19.65 3.68
C ALA A 283 0.61 20.32 2.31
N LEU A 284 -0.44 20.48 1.51
CA LEU A 284 -0.40 21.22 0.24
C LEU A 284 -0.07 22.69 0.46
N ALA A 285 -0.67 23.35 1.46
CA ALA A 285 -0.37 24.74 1.79
C ALA A 285 1.09 24.94 2.21
N LEU A 286 1.63 24.09 3.08
CA LEU A 286 3.05 24.14 3.44
C LEU A 286 3.95 23.78 2.25
N GLY A 287 3.55 22.83 1.41
CA GLY A 287 4.25 22.53 0.17
C GLY A 287 4.33 23.76 -0.75
N LEU A 288 3.22 24.50 -0.90
CA LEU A 288 3.19 25.75 -1.64
C LEU A 288 4.10 26.80 -1.01
N VAL A 289 4.13 26.93 0.32
CA VAL A 289 5.09 27.82 1.02
C VAL A 289 6.53 27.42 0.68
N ALA A 290 6.86 26.13 0.64
CA ALA A 290 8.19 25.70 0.22
C ALA A 290 8.53 26.22 -1.19
N LEU A 291 7.58 26.14 -2.13
CA LEU A 291 7.76 26.61 -3.51
C LEU A 291 7.82 28.14 -3.62
N LEU A 292 7.02 28.90 -2.86
CA LEU A 292 7.02 30.36 -2.88
C LEU A 292 8.35 30.96 -2.39
N PHE A 293 8.99 30.29 -1.42
CA PHE A 293 10.31 30.69 -0.92
C PHE A 293 11.47 30.08 -1.74
N TRP A 294 11.17 29.22 -2.72
CA TRP A 294 12.19 28.55 -3.53
C TRP A 294 12.59 29.40 -4.72
N ARG A 295 13.90 29.44 -5.00
CA ARG A 295 14.44 30.02 -6.21
C ARG A 295 15.25 28.95 -6.94
N PRO A 296 15.08 28.75 -8.26
CA PRO A 296 15.79 27.71 -9.01
C PRO A 296 17.32 27.76 -8.86
N ARG A 297 17.89 28.95 -8.65
CA ARG A 297 19.34 29.14 -8.42
C ARG A 297 19.85 28.51 -7.11
N GLN A 298 18.97 28.16 -6.18
CA GLN A 298 19.31 27.54 -4.89
C GLN A 298 19.51 26.03 -4.97
N VAL A 299 19.49 25.41 -6.15
CA VAL A 299 19.66 23.95 -6.30
C VAL A 299 21.01 23.42 -5.78
N THR A 300 22.00 24.31 -5.59
CA THR A 300 23.29 24.00 -4.96
C THR A 300 23.26 24.11 -3.44
N GLU A 301 22.22 24.73 -2.86
CA GLU A 301 21.99 24.81 -1.43
C GLU A 301 21.18 23.58 -0.96
N PRO A 302 21.43 23.06 0.26
CA PRO A 302 20.76 21.84 0.74
C PRO A 302 19.22 21.85 0.67
N LEU A 303 18.60 22.96 1.11
CA LEU A 303 17.15 23.08 1.10
C LEU A 303 16.61 23.33 -0.31
N GLY A 304 17.32 24.09 -1.14
CA GLY A 304 16.91 24.34 -2.52
C GLY A 304 16.98 23.07 -3.36
N LEU A 305 18.03 22.27 -3.21
CA LEU A 305 18.16 20.94 -3.80
C LEU A 305 16.98 20.04 -3.42
N LEU A 306 16.69 19.92 -2.12
CA LEU A 306 15.63 19.06 -1.64
C LEU A 306 14.26 19.53 -2.14
N THR A 307 14.00 20.85 -2.19
CA THR A 307 12.76 21.40 -2.76
C THR A 307 12.64 21.08 -4.25
N SER A 308 13.70 21.26 -5.03
CA SER A 308 13.68 20.94 -6.47
C SER A 308 13.41 19.46 -6.73
N ALA A 309 14.09 18.57 -6.01
CA ALA A 309 13.92 17.13 -6.16
C ALA A 309 12.51 16.68 -5.72
N ALA A 310 12.03 17.16 -4.57
CA ALA A 310 10.69 16.81 -4.07
C ALA A 310 9.58 17.36 -4.98
N PHE A 311 9.74 18.56 -5.56
CA PHE A 311 8.77 19.11 -6.51
C PHE A 311 8.73 18.32 -7.82
N LEU A 312 9.90 17.99 -8.39
CA LEU A 312 9.97 17.16 -9.59
C LEU A 312 9.38 15.77 -9.32
N TRP A 313 9.67 15.19 -8.16
CA TRP A 313 9.07 13.92 -7.75
C TRP A 313 7.55 14.03 -7.60
N PHE A 314 7.02 15.10 -7.00
CA PHE A 314 5.57 15.33 -6.92
C PHE A 314 4.90 15.39 -8.32
N ILE A 315 5.53 16.03 -9.30
CA ILE A 315 5.03 16.06 -10.69
C ILE A 315 5.01 14.64 -11.28
N VAL A 316 6.11 13.90 -11.14
CA VAL A 316 6.22 12.53 -11.66
C VAL A 316 5.24 11.57 -10.98
N ALA A 317 5.05 11.69 -9.67
CA ALA A 317 4.03 10.95 -8.92
C ALA A 317 2.61 11.28 -9.39
N SER A 318 2.35 12.54 -9.77
CA SER A 318 1.06 12.94 -10.36
C SER A 318 0.81 12.29 -11.72
N LEU A 319 1.84 12.15 -12.55
CA LEU A 319 1.75 11.42 -13.82
C LEU A 319 1.50 9.93 -13.59
N ALA A 320 2.17 9.34 -12.60
CA ALA A 320 1.95 7.96 -12.19
C ALA A 320 0.49 7.72 -11.75
N ILE A 321 -0.08 8.61 -10.92
CA ILE A 321 -1.49 8.55 -10.50
C ILE A 321 -2.46 8.66 -11.68
N ALA A 322 -2.15 9.51 -12.66
CA ALA A 322 -2.99 9.73 -13.83
C ALA A 322 -2.96 8.56 -14.84
N ALA A 323 -1.91 7.73 -14.81
CA ALA A 323 -1.68 6.69 -15.80
C ALA A 323 -2.80 5.63 -15.83
N PRO A 324 -3.25 5.04 -14.69
CA PRO A 324 -4.37 4.09 -14.69
C PRO A 324 -5.73 4.73 -14.96
N GLY A 325 -5.89 6.04 -14.73
CA GLY A 325 -7.11 6.78 -15.07
C GLY A 325 -8.35 6.58 -14.19
N PHE A 326 -8.28 5.74 -13.15
CA PHE A 326 -9.38 5.55 -12.20
C PHE A 326 -9.33 6.45 -10.96
N TYR A 327 -8.16 6.98 -10.60
CA TYR A 327 -7.99 7.93 -9.49
C TYR A 327 -8.57 7.43 -8.15
N PHE A 328 -8.50 6.13 -7.83
CA PHE A 328 -8.91 5.67 -6.50
C PHE A 328 -8.13 6.42 -5.43
N THR A 329 -8.76 6.65 -4.27
CA THR A 329 -8.19 7.51 -3.24
C THR A 329 -6.80 7.05 -2.79
N HIS A 330 -6.58 5.73 -2.71
CA HIS A 330 -5.29 5.15 -2.36
C HIS A 330 -4.18 5.38 -3.41
N TYR A 331 -4.51 5.72 -4.67
CA TYR A 331 -3.49 6.10 -5.67
C TYR A 331 -2.76 7.37 -5.24
N PHE A 332 -3.43 8.29 -4.55
CA PHE A 332 -2.82 9.54 -4.09
C PHE A 332 -1.82 9.34 -2.95
N LEU A 333 -1.66 8.13 -2.41
CA LEU A 333 -0.56 7.80 -1.51
C LEU A 333 0.82 8.02 -2.16
N LEU A 334 0.91 7.96 -3.50
CA LEU A 334 2.13 8.30 -4.26
C LEU A 334 2.55 9.76 -4.07
N TRP A 335 1.63 10.68 -3.74
CA TRP A 335 1.99 12.07 -3.43
C TRP A 335 2.67 12.21 -2.09
N LEU A 336 2.41 11.33 -1.12
CA LEU A 336 2.78 11.57 0.27
C LEU A 336 4.29 11.67 0.50
N PRO A 337 5.17 10.82 -0.09
CA PRO A 337 6.60 10.97 0.09
C PRO A 337 7.15 12.34 -0.37
N PRO A 338 6.94 12.78 -1.64
CA PRO A 338 7.42 14.11 -2.05
C PRO A 338 6.70 15.26 -1.36
N LEU A 339 5.40 15.15 -1.11
CA LEU A 339 4.63 16.20 -0.43
C LEU A 339 5.09 16.38 1.02
N SER A 340 5.44 15.30 1.72
CA SER A 340 5.92 15.39 3.11
C SER A 340 7.27 16.08 3.21
N LEU A 341 8.16 15.89 2.22
CA LEU A 341 9.40 16.66 2.11
C LEU A 341 9.08 18.14 1.88
N LEU A 342 8.21 18.47 0.90
CA LEU A 342 7.79 19.84 0.60
C LEU A 342 7.18 20.51 1.82
N ALA A 343 6.22 19.86 2.49
CA ALA A 343 5.57 20.38 3.68
C ALA A 343 6.55 20.61 4.83
N ALA A 344 7.50 19.69 5.07
CA ALA A 344 8.54 19.88 6.08
C ALA A 344 9.45 21.07 5.77
N MET A 345 9.82 21.29 4.50
CA MET A 345 10.58 22.46 4.09
C MET A 345 9.78 23.75 4.19
N GLY A 346 8.49 23.72 3.87
CA GLY A 346 7.56 24.83 4.02
C GLY A 346 7.41 25.26 5.47
N ALA A 347 7.15 24.30 6.37
CA ALA A 347 7.11 24.53 7.81
C ALA A 347 8.44 25.11 8.33
N TRP A 348 9.57 24.58 7.87
CA TRP A 348 10.89 25.07 8.28
C TRP A 348 11.07 26.54 7.89
N ARG A 349 10.76 26.88 6.63
CA ARG A 349 10.90 28.24 6.10
C ARG A 349 9.92 29.21 6.77
N LEU A 350 8.66 28.83 6.93
CA LEU A 350 7.65 29.66 7.58
C LEU A 350 7.99 29.93 9.04
N GLY A 351 8.36 28.88 9.79
CA GLY A 351 8.74 29.01 11.20
C GLY A 351 9.94 29.94 11.40
N HIS A 352 10.94 29.90 10.51
CA HIS A 352 12.10 30.79 10.58
C HIS A 352 11.85 32.19 10.02
N ALA A 353 10.88 32.36 9.12
CA ALA A 353 10.55 33.67 8.54
C ALA A 353 9.66 34.52 9.46
N VAL A 354 8.71 33.89 10.17
CA VAL A 354 7.69 34.60 10.96
C VAL A 354 8.01 34.63 12.45
N ALA A 355 8.62 33.58 12.99
CA ALA A 355 8.91 33.54 14.42
C ALA A 355 10.18 34.32 14.78
N ARG A 356 10.24 34.83 16.01
CA ARG A 356 11.47 35.37 16.59
C ARG A 356 12.58 34.31 16.54
N PRO A 357 13.87 34.67 16.38
CA PRO A 357 14.95 33.70 16.22
C PRO A 357 15.01 32.58 17.28
N GLY A 358 14.70 32.90 18.55
CA GLY A 358 14.63 31.91 19.64
C GLY A 358 13.41 30.98 19.60
N LEU A 359 12.37 31.33 18.86
CA LEU A 359 11.09 30.60 18.75
C LEU A 359 10.92 29.88 17.40
N ALA A 360 11.87 30.01 16.46
CA ALA A 360 11.77 29.41 15.13
C ALA A 360 11.67 27.87 15.15
N ARG A 361 12.43 27.20 16.03
CA ARG A 361 12.37 25.74 16.19
C ARG A 361 11.07 25.27 16.84
N PRO A 362 10.59 25.88 17.95
CA PRO A 362 9.25 25.62 18.47
C PRO A 362 8.14 25.87 17.46
N ALA A 363 8.20 26.97 16.69
CA ALA A 363 7.21 27.29 15.66
C ALA A 363 7.19 26.22 14.55
N PHE A 364 8.37 25.81 14.07
CA PHE A 364 8.50 24.69 13.13
C PHE A 364 7.88 23.39 13.68
N ALA A 365 8.23 23.00 14.91
CA ALA A 365 7.69 21.80 15.54
C ALA A 365 6.17 21.90 15.74
N GLY A 366 5.66 23.07 16.10
CA GLY A 366 4.22 23.35 16.24
C GLY A 366 3.48 23.22 14.91
N LEU A 367 4.02 23.77 13.81
CA LEU A 367 3.45 23.62 12.47
C LEU A 367 3.39 22.15 12.05
N VAL A 368 4.48 21.39 12.25
CA VAL A 368 4.53 19.96 11.95
C VAL A 368 3.52 19.19 12.82
N GLY A 369 3.44 19.52 14.11
CA GLY A 369 2.50 18.93 15.05
C GLY A 369 1.05 19.17 14.65
N VAL A 370 0.68 20.40 14.27
CA VAL A 370 -0.68 20.73 13.82
C VAL A 370 -1.08 19.90 12.60
N VAL A 371 -0.22 19.83 11.57
CA VAL A 371 -0.53 19.05 10.37
C VAL A 371 -0.61 17.55 10.65
N ALA A 372 0.29 17.03 11.49
CA ALA A 372 0.27 15.61 11.86
C ALA A 372 -0.96 15.25 12.71
N VAL A 373 -1.32 16.10 13.69
CA VAL A 373 -2.50 15.89 14.54
C VAL A 373 -3.79 16.03 13.74
N ASP A 374 -3.90 17.00 12.83
CA ASP A 374 -5.08 17.16 11.96
C ASP A 374 -5.35 15.90 11.12
N ALA A 375 -4.31 15.38 10.48
CA ALA A 375 -4.41 14.15 9.68
C ALA A 375 -4.81 12.95 10.56
N TRP A 376 -4.16 12.77 11.70
CA TRP A 376 -4.47 11.66 12.60
C TRP A 376 -5.85 11.78 13.25
N MET A 377 -6.28 12.99 13.63
CA MET A 377 -7.59 13.24 14.23
C MET A 377 -8.72 13.03 13.23
N SER A 378 -8.52 13.37 11.96
CA SER A 378 -9.49 13.09 10.90
C SER A 378 -9.82 11.60 10.80
N GLU A 379 -8.79 10.76 10.90
CA GLU A 379 -8.97 9.30 10.93
C GLU A 379 -9.51 8.81 12.28
N LEU A 380 -8.96 9.28 13.40
CA LEU A 380 -9.41 8.88 14.73
C LEU A 380 -10.90 9.19 14.93
N TYR A 381 -11.38 10.33 14.44
CA TYR A 381 -12.80 10.70 14.43
C TYR A 381 -13.64 9.64 13.71
N VAL A 382 -13.23 9.19 12.52
CA VAL A 382 -13.95 8.14 11.78
C VAL A 382 -14.04 6.86 12.61
N ARG A 383 -12.97 6.49 13.34
CA ARG A 383 -13.00 5.29 14.18
C ARG A 383 -13.88 5.47 15.42
N VAL A 384 -13.76 6.59 16.11
CA VAL A 384 -14.51 6.88 17.35
C VAL A 384 -16.01 7.04 17.09
N ASP A 385 -16.39 7.74 16.01
CA ASP A 385 -17.80 8.05 15.68
C ASP A 385 -18.45 6.97 14.79
N ARG A 386 -17.68 6.38 13.87
CA ARG A 386 -18.24 5.59 12.75
C ARG A 386 -17.72 4.17 12.61
N GLY A 387 -16.61 3.81 13.24
CA GLY A 387 -15.97 2.51 13.08
C GLY A 387 -16.37 1.51 14.16
N PRO A 388 -15.98 0.22 14.01
CA PRO A 388 -15.72 -0.62 15.16
C PRO A 388 -14.67 0.14 15.98
N SER A 389 -15.07 0.70 17.12
CA SER A 389 -14.26 1.64 17.88
C SER A 389 -13.81 0.99 19.17
N TRP A 390 -12.81 1.58 19.82
CA TRP A 390 -12.37 1.17 21.15
C TRP A 390 -13.46 1.42 22.21
N ILE A 391 -14.48 2.20 21.85
CA ILE A 391 -15.49 2.78 22.75
C ILE A 391 -16.86 2.13 22.49
N HIS A 392 -17.14 1.66 21.28
CA HIS A 392 -18.37 0.96 20.96
C HIS A 392 -18.27 -0.51 21.44
N PRO A 393 -19.21 -0.97 22.28
CA PRO A 393 -19.23 -2.35 22.74
C PRO A 393 -19.64 -3.34 21.64
N ASP A 394 -20.20 -2.84 20.54
CA ASP A 394 -20.68 -3.67 19.44
C ASP A 394 -19.50 -4.35 18.72
N PRO A 395 -19.57 -5.67 18.50
CA PRO A 395 -18.51 -6.37 17.80
C PRO A 395 -18.40 -5.89 16.34
N ASP A 396 -17.18 -5.91 15.81
CA ASP A 396 -16.95 -5.64 14.39
C ASP A 396 -17.82 -6.56 13.51
N PRO A 397 -18.70 -6.01 12.65
CA PRO A 397 -19.65 -6.80 11.88
C PRO A 397 -18.96 -7.79 10.94
N VAL A 398 -17.78 -7.46 10.40
CA VAL A 398 -17.05 -8.39 9.52
C VAL A 398 -16.53 -9.59 10.32
N ARG A 399 -16.08 -9.37 11.57
CA ARG A 399 -15.69 -10.47 12.46
C ARG A 399 -16.89 -11.34 12.84
N LEU A 400 -18.07 -10.75 13.03
CA LEU A 400 -19.32 -11.49 13.24
C LEU A 400 -19.71 -12.32 12.03
N VAL A 401 -19.67 -11.74 10.82
CA VAL A 401 -19.92 -12.47 9.57
C VAL A 401 -18.93 -13.63 9.45
N ALA A 402 -17.63 -13.39 9.67
CA ALA A 402 -16.62 -14.45 9.61
C ALA A 402 -16.89 -15.58 10.62
N ALA A 403 -17.28 -15.25 11.85
CA ALA A 403 -17.64 -16.26 12.85
C ALA A 403 -18.86 -17.10 12.42
N ARG A 404 -19.90 -16.46 11.89
CA ARG A 404 -21.11 -17.16 11.41
C ARG A 404 -20.86 -17.96 10.13
N VAL A 405 -19.98 -17.48 9.25
CA VAL A 405 -19.51 -18.23 8.08
C VAL A 405 -18.74 -19.47 8.52
N ALA A 406 -17.83 -19.37 9.49
CA ALA A 406 -17.11 -20.51 10.02
C ALA A 406 -18.05 -21.56 10.65
N GLU A 407 -19.06 -21.11 11.40
CA GLU A 407 -20.09 -21.97 11.99
C GLU A 407 -20.94 -22.68 10.93
N ALA A 408 -21.41 -21.94 9.92
CA ALA A 408 -22.23 -22.49 8.84
C ALA A 408 -21.44 -23.44 7.92
N ALA A 409 -20.19 -23.09 7.62
CA ALA A 409 -19.31 -23.86 6.75
C ALA A 409 -18.75 -25.10 7.46
N GLY A 410 -18.67 -25.09 8.79
CA GLY A 410 -18.06 -26.17 9.56
C GLY A 410 -16.57 -26.41 9.25
N PRO A 411 -15.97 -27.45 9.85
CA PRO A 411 -14.57 -27.80 9.60
C PRO A 411 -14.33 -28.09 8.12
N ASP A 412 -13.25 -27.54 7.57
CA ASP A 412 -12.83 -27.67 6.16
C ASP A 412 -13.88 -27.28 5.12
N GLY A 413 -14.93 -26.56 5.53
CA GLY A 413 -15.94 -26.04 4.64
C GLY A 413 -15.41 -24.98 3.69
N ASP A 414 -16.06 -24.87 2.54
CA ASP A 414 -15.85 -23.80 1.58
C ASP A 414 -16.96 -22.75 1.68
N ALA A 415 -16.62 -21.54 1.23
CA ALA A 415 -17.57 -20.46 1.11
C ALA A 415 -17.45 -19.80 -0.27
N PHE A 416 -18.56 -19.23 -0.71
CA PHE A 416 -18.62 -18.31 -1.83
C PHE A 416 -19.12 -16.95 -1.36
N LEU A 417 -18.25 -15.95 -1.41
CA LEU A 417 -18.60 -14.56 -1.09
C LEU A 417 -19.06 -13.86 -2.38
N ALA A 418 -20.38 -13.69 -2.54
CA ALA A 418 -20.94 -13.19 -3.80
C ALA A 418 -20.64 -11.71 -4.03
N ASN A 419 -20.64 -10.90 -2.97
CA ASN A 419 -20.40 -9.45 -3.07
C ASN A 419 -19.87 -8.84 -1.76
N TYR A 420 -19.15 -9.62 -0.94
CA TYR A 420 -18.67 -9.20 0.38
C TYR A 420 -17.13 -9.24 0.51
N HIS A 421 -16.59 -8.88 1.67
CA HIS A 421 -15.15 -8.70 1.86
C HIS A 421 -14.35 -10.02 1.82
N PRO A 422 -13.30 -10.16 0.97
CA PRO A 422 -12.48 -11.38 0.89
C PRO A 422 -11.75 -11.74 2.18
N SER A 423 -11.48 -10.76 3.05
CA SER A 423 -10.87 -11.00 4.37
C SER A 423 -11.66 -12.01 5.21
N VAL A 424 -12.96 -12.17 4.97
CA VAL A 424 -13.80 -13.18 5.61
C VAL A 424 -13.27 -14.59 5.36
N TYR A 425 -12.72 -14.88 4.19
CA TYR A 425 -12.09 -16.18 3.94
C TYR A 425 -11.00 -16.45 4.97
N VAL A 426 -10.10 -15.48 5.19
CA VAL A 426 -8.98 -15.59 6.12
C VAL A 426 -9.46 -15.67 7.57
N LEU A 427 -10.37 -14.78 7.97
CA LEU A 427 -10.90 -14.70 9.33
C LEU A 427 -11.73 -15.93 9.73
N ALA A 428 -12.54 -16.45 8.80
CA ALA A 428 -13.37 -17.64 9.04
C ALA A 428 -12.58 -18.95 8.90
N GLY A 429 -11.37 -18.91 8.33
CA GLY A 429 -10.54 -20.09 8.08
C GLY A 429 -11.06 -21.02 6.97
N VAL A 430 -12.11 -20.62 6.25
CA VAL A 430 -12.77 -21.44 5.22
C VAL A 430 -12.00 -21.49 3.91
N ARG A 431 -12.24 -22.55 3.13
CA ARG A 431 -11.72 -22.69 1.76
C ARG A 431 -12.44 -21.75 0.80
N ILE A 432 -11.73 -21.26 -0.20
CA ILE A 432 -12.32 -20.47 -1.29
C ILE A 432 -13.01 -21.42 -2.29
N ALA A 433 -14.25 -21.13 -2.69
CA ALA A 433 -14.97 -21.94 -3.69
C ALA A 433 -14.58 -21.62 -5.15
N THR A 434 -13.86 -20.51 -5.36
CA THR A 434 -13.47 -19.96 -6.66
C THR A 434 -12.03 -19.48 -6.66
N ARG A 435 -11.40 -19.51 -7.83
CA ARG A 435 -10.11 -18.83 -8.04
C ARG A 435 -10.23 -17.31 -8.02
N PHE A 436 -11.43 -16.72 -8.08
CA PHE A 436 -11.64 -15.28 -8.04
C PHE A 436 -12.26 -14.85 -6.70
N PRO A 437 -11.48 -14.84 -5.59
CA PRO A 437 -12.01 -14.53 -4.27
C PRO A 437 -12.41 -13.05 -4.10
N PHE A 438 -12.07 -12.19 -5.05
CA PHE A 438 -12.46 -10.79 -5.09
C PHE A 438 -13.75 -10.61 -5.91
N PRO A 439 -14.89 -10.27 -5.27
CA PRO A 439 -16.16 -10.19 -5.98
C PRO A 439 -16.17 -9.27 -7.20
N PRO A 440 -15.49 -8.11 -7.21
CA PRO A 440 -15.42 -7.27 -8.41
C PRO A 440 -14.90 -7.98 -9.67
N HIS A 441 -14.06 -9.02 -9.52
CA HIS A 441 -13.54 -9.82 -10.64
C HIS A 441 -14.48 -10.93 -11.10
N LEU A 442 -15.31 -11.48 -10.20
CA LEU A 442 -16.20 -12.59 -10.56
C LEU A 442 -17.63 -12.13 -10.85
N THR A 443 -18.25 -11.47 -9.88
CA THR A 443 -19.67 -11.08 -9.90
C THR A 443 -19.87 -9.58 -10.19
N GLY A 444 -18.83 -8.75 -10.08
CA GLY A 444 -18.90 -7.30 -10.27
C GLY A 444 -18.46 -6.80 -11.64
N ASN A 445 -18.06 -5.54 -11.78
CA ASN A 445 -17.97 -4.90 -13.10
C ASN A 445 -16.65 -5.15 -13.86
N PHE A 446 -15.73 -5.96 -13.34
CA PHE A 446 -14.42 -6.22 -13.96
C PHE A 446 -14.32 -7.64 -14.52
N GLU A 447 -15.35 -8.06 -15.26
CA GLU A 447 -15.48 -9.44 -15.73
C GLU A 447 -14.54 -9.80 -16.90
N ASP A 448 -14.08 -8.81 -17.66
CA ASP A 448 -13.25 -8.98 -18.87
C ASP A 448 -11.74 -8.79 -18.61
N LEU A 449 -11.32 -8.67 -17.35
CA LEU A 449 -9.91 -8.45 -17.03
C LEU A 449 -9.05 -9.70 -17.16
N SER A 450 -9.62 -10.88 -16.87
CA SER A 450 -8.95 -12.17 -17.03
C SER A 450 -9.29 -12.80 -18.37
N ASP A 451 -8.42 -13.66 -18.89
CA ASP A 451 -8.69 -14.49 -20.07
C ASP A 451 -9.76 -15.58 -19.84
N THR A 452 -10.16 -15.80 -18.60
CA THR A 452 -11.13 -16.80 -18.18
C THR A 452 -12.55 -16.22 -18.16
N SER A 453 -13.52 -16.95 -18.69
CA SER A 453 -14.94 -16.57 -18.59
C SER A 453 -15.40 -16.62 -17.12
N THR A 454 -15.64 -15.44 -16.54
CA THR A 454 -16.14 -15.29 -15.17
C THR A 454 -17.57 -15.80 -15.03
N GLU A 455 -18.38 -15.79 -16.10
CA GLU A 455 -19.69 -16.43 -16.14
C GLU A 455 -19.58 -17.95 -16.03
N ALA A 456 -18.68 -18.58 -16.80
CA ALA A 456 -18.45 -20.01 -16.73
C ALA A 456 -17.92 -20.43 -15.35
N GLU A 457 -17.04 -19.62 -14.76
CA GLU A 457 -16.55 -19.84 -13.41
C GLU A 457 -17.66 -19.68 -12.36
N LEU A 458 -18.52 -18.66 -12.47
CA LEU A 458 -19.66 -18.49 -11.55
C LEU A 458 -20.61 -19.69 -11.64
N ALA A 459 -20.93 -20.14 -12.86
CA ALA A 459 -21.75 -21.34 -13.07
C ALA A 459 -21.09 -22.59 -12.45
N ARG A 460 -19.76 -22.76 -12.61
CA ARG A 460 -18.99 -23.86 -11.99
C ARG A 460 -19.07 -23.80 -10.46
N VAL A 461 -18.91 -22.61 -9.88
CA VAL A 461 -18.98 -22.40 -8.43
C VAL A 461 -20.36 -22.78 -7.90
N LEU A 462 -21.43 -22.26 -8.50
CA LEU A 462 -22.80 -22.54 -8.06
C LEU A 462 -23.18 -24.01 -8.25
N ALA A 463 -22.76 -24.63 -9.37
CA ALA A 463 -22.93 -26.07 -9.59
C ALA A 463 -22.15 -26.94 -8.58
N GLY A 464 -21.04 -26.42 -8.05
CA GLY A 464 -20.27 -27.05 -6.99
C GLY A 464 -20.96 -27.02 -5.62
N ARG A 465 -22.06 -26.27 -5.46
CA ARG A 465 -22.87 -26.15 -4.24
C ARG A 465 -21.99 -25.89 -3.00
N PRO A 466 -21.26 -24.76 -2.94
CA PRO A 466 -20.40 -24.43 -1.79
C PRO A 466 -21.20 -24.48 -0.50
N ARG A 467 -20.58 -24.87 0.63
CA ARG A 467 -21.32 -25.03 1.89
C ARG A 467 -22.00 -23.75 2.36
N VAL A 468 -21.41 -22.59 2.04
CA VAL A 468 -21.91 -21.27 2.41
C VAL A 468 -21.90 -20.32 1.20
N ILE A 469 -22.97 -19.56 1.04
CA ILE A 469 -23.02 -18.38 0.17
C ILE A 469 -23.24 -17.14 1.05
N VAL A 470 -22.46 -16.08 0.84
CA VAL A 470 -22.60 -14.81 1.57
C VAL A 470 -23.03 -13.71 0.62
N VAL A 471 -24.10 -12.99 0.99
CA VAL A 471 -24.68 -11.90 0.22
C VAL A 471 -24.87 -10.67 1.11
N ASP A 472 -24.26 -9.54 0.74
CA ASP A 472 -24.51 -8.24 1.36
C ASP A 472 -25.61 -7.51 0.58
N ARG A 473 -26.80 -7.36 1.20
CA ARG A 473 -27.94 -6.70 0.58
C ARG A 473 -27.71 -5.20 0.36
N GLY A 474 -26.86 -4.57 1.17
CA GLY A 474 -26.43 -3.18 1.02
C GLY A 474 -25.48 -2.94 -0.17
N TRP A 475 -24.88 -4.01 -0.70
CA TRP A 475 -23.90 -3.98 -1.79
C TRP A 475 -24.38 -4.64 -3.09
N MET A 476 -25.68 -4.84 -3.25
CA MET A 476 -26.26 -5.40 -4.48
C MET A 476 -26.00 -4.56 -5.74
N LYS A 477 -25.70 -3.26 -5.60
CA LYS A 477 -25.30 -2.41 -6.74
C LYS A 477 -23.93 -2.76 -7.33
N ASN A 478 -23.12 -3.53 -6.61
CA ASN A 478 -21.77 -3.93 -7.04
C ASN A 478 -21.74 -5.29 -7.74
N ILE A 479 -22.87 -5.99 -7.82
CA ILE A 479 -23.02 -7.25 -8.55
C ILE A 479 -23.77 -6.99 -9.86
N ARG A 480 -23.29 -7.62 -10.95
CA ARG A 480 -23.95 -7.55 -12.25
C ARG A 480 -25.35 -8.19 -12.14
N PRO A 481 -26.39 -7.62 -12.79
CA PRO A 481 -27.75 -8.16 -12.69
C PRO A 481 -27.86 -9.65 -13.04
N ALA A 482 -27.12 -10.12 -14.06
CA ALA A 482 -27.09 -11.52 -14.46
C ALA A 482 -26.48 -12.43 -13.37
N ALA A 483 -25.35 -12.02 -12.78
CA ALA A 483 -24.74 -12.74 -11.67
C ALA A 483 -25.64 -12.76 -10.43
N ALA A 484 -26.29 -11.64 -10.10
CA ALA A 484 -27.24 -11.57 -8.99
C ALA A 484 -28.41 -12.53 -9.17
N ALA A 485 -28.96 -12.62 -10.39
CA ALA A 485 -30.04 -13.56 -10.69
C ALA A 485 -29.60 -15.02 -10.55
N GLN A 486 -28.39 -15.38 -11.01
CA GLN A 486 -27.84 -16.73 -10.86
C GLN A 486 -27.63 -17.10 -9.39
N VAL A 487 -27.04 -16.19 -8.59
CA VAL A 487 -26.81 -16.41 -7.16
C VAL A 487 -28.14 -16.55 -6.42
N GLN A 488 -29.12 -15.71 -6.70
CA GLN A 488 -30.44 -15.80 -6.07
C GLN A 488 -31.16 -17.10 -6.44
N ALA A 489 -31.11 -17.52 -7.71
CA ALA A 489 -31.70 -18.78 -8.14
C ALA A 489 -31.06 -19.99 -7.44
N ALA A 490 -29.74 -19.98 -7.26
CA ALA A 490 -29.05 -21.03 -6.50
C ALA A 490 -29.47 -21.05 -5.03
N ILE A 491 -29.54 -19.86 -4.40
CA ILE A 491 -30.00 -19.71 -3.00
C ILE A 491 -31.41 -20.30 -2.82
N ASP A 492 -32.35 -19.89 -3.68
CA ASP A 492 -33.75 -20.31 -3.57
C ASP A 492 -33.89 -21.84 -3.74
N ALA A 493 -33.10 -22.42 -4.63
CA ALA A 493 -33.12 -23.86 -4.93
C ALA A 493 -32.53 -24.72 -3.82
N ASP A 494 -31.39 -24.33 -3.23
CA ASP A 494 -30.52 -25.26 -2.49
C ASP A 494 -30.14 -24.81 -1.06
N TYR A 495 -30.40 -23.56 -0.68
CA TYR A 495 -29.87 -22.98 0.55
C TYR A 495 -30.99 -22.53 1.50
N ASP A 496 -30.66 -22.54 2.78
CA ASP A 496 -31.47 -21.94 3.85
C ASP A 496 -30.71 -20.76 4.46
N LEU A 497 -31.44 -19.72 4.84
CA LEU A 497 -30.86 -18.59 5.57
C LEU A 497 -30.40 -19.09 6.94
N PHE A 498 -29.09 -19.07 7.17
CA PHE A 498 -28.49 -19.52 8.43
C PHE A 498 -28.37 -18.38 9.44
N ALA A 499 -27.90 -17.22 9.00
CA ALA A 499 -27.73 -16.06 9.85
C ALA A 499 -27.81 -14.77 9.05
N GLU A 500 -28.18 -13.70 9.75
CA GLU A 500 -28.15 -12.33 9.26
C GLU A 500 -27.31 -11.48 10.23
N VAL A 501 -26.39 -10.70 9.70
CA VAL A 501 -25.57 -9.74 10.46
C VAL A 501 -25.89 -8.35 9.95
N GLN A 502 -26.32 -7.45 10.85
CA GLN A 502 -26.62 -6.08 10.47
C GLN A 502 -25.35 -5.27 10.21
N GLU A 503 -25.29 -4.63 9.05
CA GLU A 503 -24.34 -3.57 8.77
C GLU A 503 -25.04 -2.24 8.51
N ARG A 504 -24.28 -1.14 8.58
CA ARG A 504 -24.76 0.21 8.31
C ARG A 504 -25.43 0.37 6.94
N ARG A 505 -25.07 -0.46 5.96
CA ARG A 505 -25.54 -0.38 4.57
C ARG A 505 -26.74 -1.30 4.29
N GLY A 506 -27.03 -2.22 5.20
CA GLY A 506 -27.98 -3.30 5.01
C GLY A 506 -27.48 -4.60 5.65
N PRO A 507 -28.33 -5.62 5.72
CA PRO A 507 -27.94 -6.91 6.28
C PRO A 507 -26.99 -7.67 5.35
N VAL A 508 -26.06 -8.39 5.98
CA VAL A 508 -25.25 -9.44 5.36
C VAL A 508 -25.89 -10.78 5.70
N GLU A 509 -26.35 -11.47 4.68
CA GLU A 509 -27.00 -12.77 4.78
C GLU A 509 -26.00 -13.89 4.53
N ILE A 510 -26.06 -14.91 5.39
CA ILE A 510 -25.23 -16.11 5.32
C ILE A 510 -26.18 -17.27 5.06
N TRP A 511 -26.05 -17.84 3.87
CA TRP A 511 -26.88 -18.93 3.37
C TRP A 511 -26.11 -20.23 3.47
N ARG A 512 -26.70 -21.26 4.08
CA ARG A 512 -26.10 -22.58 4.29
C ARG A 512 -26.82 -23.60 3.41
N LEU A 513 -26.05 -24.49 2.80
CA LEU A 513 -26.60 -25.59 1.99
C LEU A 513 -27.54 -26.48 2.83
N ARG A 514 -28.74 -26.79 2.33
CA ARG A 514 -29.82 -27.51 3.06
C ARG A 514 -29.40 -28.86 3.65
N ASP A 515 -28.54 -29.59 2.95
CA ASP A 515 -28.11 -30.95 3.35
C ASP A 515 -26.70 -31.01 3.92
N ALA A 516 -26.14 -29.89 4.39
CA ALA A 516 -24.81 -29.90 4.98
C ALA A 516 -24.82 -30.70 6.31
N PRO A 517 -23.89 -31.65 6.53
CA PRO A 517 -23.82 -32.38 7.80
C PRO A 517 -23.70 -31.39 8.96
N ALA A 518 -24.61 -31.52 9.93
CA ALA A 518 -24.67 -30.65 11.10
C ALA A 518 -23.31 -30.64 11.81
N ALA A 519 -22.79 -29.44 12.10
CA ALA A 519 -21.62 -29.31 12.96
C ALA A 519 -21.92 -30.00 14.30
N PRO A 520 -21.03 -30.85 14.83
CA PRO A 520 -21.24 -31.43 16.14
C PRO A 520 -21.40 -30.30 17.16
N ALA A 521 -22.49 -30.36 17.93
CA ALA A 521 -22.79 -29.35 18.93
C ALA A 521 -21.60 -29.19 19.88
N SER A 522 -21.07 -27.97 19.97
CA SER A 522 -20.02 -27.59 20.92
C SER A 522 -20.50 -27.91 22.34
N THR A 523 -20.00 -28.99 22.93
CA THR A 523 -20.11 -29.22 24.37
C THR A 523 -19.25 -28.19 25.08
N ALA A 524 -19.88 -27.40 25.95
CA ALA A 524 -19.26 -26.37 26.77
C ALA A 524 -17.91 -26.83 27.39
N PRO A 525 -16.92 -25.94 27.53
CA PRO A 525 -15.63 -26.31 28.10
C PRO A 525 -15.78 -26.67 29.57
N GLY A 526 -15.71 -27.96 29.86
CA GLY A 526 -15.53 -28.48 31.22
C GLY A 526 -14.23 -27.96 31.80
N THR A 527 -14.32 -27.41 33.01
CA THR A 527 -13.23 -26.89 33.81
C THR A 527 -12.23 -27.99 34.18
N ALA A 528 -11.16 -28.15 33.39
CA ALA A 528 -10.01 -28.96 33.77
C ALA A 528 -8.90 -28.05 34.31
N ARG A 529 -8.64 -28.16 35.62
CA ARG A 529 -7.49 -27.53 36.30
C ARG A 529 -6.17 -28.08 35.75
N PRO A 530 -5.09 -27.28 35.72
CA PRO A 530 -3.77 -27.76 35.39
C PRO A 530 -3.16 -28.50 36.59
N SER A 531 -2.73 -29.74 36.39
CA SER A 531 -1.76 -30.42 37.25
C SER A 531 -0.37 -30.20 36.66
N ALA A 532 0.49 -29.52 37.42
CA ALA A 532 1.95 -29.50 37.28
C ALA A 532 2.55 -30.31 38.45
N PRO A 533 3.85 -30.70 38.41
CA PRO A 533 4.88 -30.43 37.41
C PRO A 533 5.24 -31.60 36.49
#